data_AF-R9M3X3-F1
#
_entry.id   AF-R9M3X3-F1
#
_cell.length_a   1.000
_cell.length_b   1.000
_cell.length_c   1.000
_cell.angle_alpha   90.00
_cell.angle_beta   90.00
_cell.angle_gamma   90.00
#
_symmetry.space_group_name_H-M   'P 1'
#
loop_
_entity.id
_entity.type
_entity.pdbx_description
1 polymer ?
#
loop_
_entity_poly.entity_id
_entity_poly.type
_entity_poly.pdbx_seq_one_letter_code
_entity_poly.pdbx_strand_id
1 'polypeptide(L)'
;MSNATEKTTVTATPETPAAESDTLIKFSKPYVFEGQTYTEIDLAGLENLTARDMIDAEKYLFKSGIISPLPDQTSEYICFIAGRVAGQPVEFFKGLPPKDITRVKNKVSSFFYGED
;
A
#
# COMPACT_ATOMS: atom_id res chain seq x y z
N MET A 1 6.68 -39.51 27.50
CA MET A 1 5.29 -39.08 27.23
C MET A 1 5.15 -37.69 27.83
N SER A 2 4.81 -36.59 27.19
CA SER A 2 4.67 -36.20 25.78
C SER A 2 4.69 -34.66 25.83
N ASN A 3 5.46 -34.01 24.94
CA ASN A 3 5.38 -32.56 24.73
C ASN A 3 4.00 -32.22 24.13
N ALA A 4 3.33 -31.21 24.66
CA ALA A 4 2.18 -30.59 24.00
C ALA A 4 2.50 -29.12 23.72
N THR A 5 2.98 -28.88 22.51
CA THR A 5 3.09 -27.57 21.88
C THR A 5 1.69 -27.12 21.50
N GLU A 6 1.17 -26.04 22.10
CA GLU A 6 -0.05 -25.39 21.61
C GLU A 6 0.25 -24.68 20.29
N LYS A 7 -0.28 -25.26 19.22
CA LYS A 7 -0.32 -24.72 17.87
C LYS A 7 -1.56 -23.84 17.75
N THR A 8 -1.41 -22.54 17.92
CA THR A 8 -2.48 -21.57 17.65
C THR A 8 -2.63 -21.40 16.15
N THR A 9 -3.76 -21.90 15.67
CA THR A 9 -4.27 -21.91 14.30
C THR A 9 -4.38 -20.48 13.74
N VAL A 10 -3.69 -20.20 12.64
CA VAL A 10 -3.88 -19.00 11.81
C VAL A 10 -5.15 -19.23 10.99
N THR A 11 -6.15 -18.39 11.21
CA THR A 11 -7.39 -18.35 10.42
C THR A 11 -7.06 -17.83 9.02
N ALA A 12 -7.19 -18.69 8.01
CA ALA A 12 -7.09 -18.33 6.60
C ALA A 12 -8.33 -17.52 6.20
N THR A 13 -8.10 -16.30 5.72
CA THR A 13 -9.07 -15.51 4.95
C THR A 13 -9.30 -16.21 3.60
N PRO A 14 -10.55 -16.38 3.13
CA PRO A 14 -10.81 -17.09 1.89
C PRO A 14 -10.30 -16.32 0.67
N GLU A 15 -9.44 -16.98 -0.11
CA GLU A 15 -8.94 -16.51 -1.40
C GLU A 15 -10.05 -16.60 -2.46
N THR A 16 -10.57 -15.46 -2.88
CA THR A 16 -11.39 -15.34 -4.10
C THR A 16 -10.47 -15.47 -5.32
N PRO A 17 -10.85 -16.22 -6.38
CA PRO A 17 -9.99 -16.43 -7.55
C PRO A 17 -9.61 -15.09 -8.20
N ALA A 18 -8.31 -14.79 -8.21
CA ALA A 18 -7.75 -13.60 -8.83
C ALA A 18 -7.92 -13.66 -10.36
N ALA A 19 -8.96 -13.00 -10.87
CA ALA A 19 -8.82 -12.28 -12.12
C ALA A 19 -7.61 -11.35 -11.95
N GLU A 20 -6.77 -11.19 -12.99
CA GLU A 20 -5.69 -10.20 -12.95
C GLU A 20 -6.32 -8.82 -12.66
N SER A 21 -6.31 -8.42 -11.39
CA SER A 21 -6.89 -7.15 -11.00
C SER A 21 -5.93 -6.09 -11.49
N ASP A 22 -6.47 -5.10 -12.20
CA ASP A 22 -5.72 -3.92 -12.65
C ASP A 22 -5.02 -3.20 -11.47
N THR A 23 -5.40 -3.54 -10.23
CA THR A 23 -4.89 -3.00 -8.97
C THR A 23 -3.68 -3.74 -8.39
N LEU A 24 -3.33 -4.92 -8.91
CA LEU A 24 -2.19 -5.70 -8.43
C LEU A 24 -0.88 -5.24 -9.06
N ILE A 25 0.08 -4.85 -8.22
CA ILE A 25 1.41 -4.40 -8.65
C ILE A 25 2.44 -5.48 -8.30
N LYS A 26 2.93 -6.18 -9.32
CA LYS A 26 4.06 -7.09 -9.20
C LYS A 26 5.38 -6.31 -9.09
N PHE A 27 6.17 -6.63 -8.07
CA PHE A 27 7.48 -6.03 -7.87
C PHE A 27 8.50 -6.57 -8.87
N SER A 28 9.47 -5.73 -9.20
CA SER A 28 10.55 -6.07 -10.13
C SER A 28 11.48 -7.18 -9.60
N LYS A 29 11.55 -7.33 -8.28
CA LYS A 29 12.27 -8.38 -7.55
C LYS A 29 11.62 -8.59 -6.18
N PRO A 30 11.87 -9.73 -5.49
CA PRO A 30 11.41 -9.91 -4.11
C PRO A 30 11.89 -8.76 -3.21
N TYR A 31 10.95 -8.17 -2.48
CA TYR A 31 11.16 -7.08 -1.55
C TYR A 31 11.03 -7.60 -0.12
N VAL A 32 12.06 -7.41 0.71
CA VAL A 32 12.04 -7.83 2.12
C VAL A 32 11.74 -6.62 2.98
N PHE A 33 10.68 -6.70 3.78
CA PHE A 33 10.28 -5.69 4.75
C PHE A 33 9.91 -6.36 6.06
N GLU A 34 10.49 -5.90 7.18
CA GLU A 34 10.25 -6.45 8.52
C GLU A 34 10.40 -7.99 8.62
N GLY A 35 11.32 -8.57 7.85
CA GLY A 35 11.59 -10.01 7.84
C GLY A 35 10.63 -10.83 6.96
N GLN A 36 9.64 -10.20 6.33
CA GLN A 36 8.73 -10.83 5.38
C GLN A 36 9.14 -10.50 3.94
N THR A 37 9.06 -11.50 3.06
CA THR A 37 9.30 -11.32 1.62
C THR A 37 7.98 -11.07 0.90
N TYR A 38 7.95 -10.05 0.06
CA TYR A 38 6.83 -9.63 -0.77
C TYR A 38 7.25 -9.66 -2.24
N THR A 39 6.38 -10.16 -3.11
CA THR A 39 6.57 -10.15 -4.57
C THR A 39 5.61 -9.21 -5.27
N GLU A 40 4.59 -8.74 -4.58
CA GLU A 40 3.54 -7.89 -5.10
C GLU A 40 2.82 -7.16 -3.97
N ILE A 41 2.00 -6.18 -4.35
CA ILE A 41 1.07 -5.47 -3.48
C ILE A 41 -0.23 -5.20 -4.24
N ASP A 42 -1.37 -5.37 -3.57
CA ASP A 42 -2.68 -5.05 -4.14
C ASP A 42 -3.17 -3.70 -3.63
N LEU A 43 -3.62 -2.85 -4.56
CA LEU A 43 -4.21 -1.54 -4.29
C LEU A 43 -5.72 -1.51 -4.54
N ALA A 44 -6.41 -2.66 -4.55
CA ALA A 44 -7.86 -2.75 -4.75
C ALA A 44 -8.68 -1.89 -3.76
N GLY A 45 -8.11 -1.58 -2.59
CA GLY A 45 -8.72 -0.68 -1.62
C GLY A 45 -8.84 0.79 -2.06
N LEU A 46 -8.25 1.20 -3.19
CA LEU A 46 -8.39 2.55 -3.74
C LEU A 46 -9.87 2.91 -3.99
N GLU A 47 -10.66 1.98 -4.50
CA GLU A 47 -12.11 2.15 -4.73
C GLU A 47 -12.92 2.48 -3.46
N ASN A 48 -12.36 2.17 -2.28
CA ASN A 48 -12.99 2.40 -0.99
C ASN A 48 -12.50 3.67 -0.29
N LEU A 49 -11.64 4.47 -0.97
CA LEU A 49 -11.17 5.73 -0.41
C LEU A 49 -12.33 6.70 -0.22
N THR A 50 -12.24 7.46 0.86
CA THR A 50 -13.14 8.54 1.17
C THR A 50 -12.38 9.87 1.22
N ALA A 51 -13.10 10.98 1.15
CA ALA A 51 -12.52 12.31 1.37
C ALA A 51 -11.81 12.42 2.74
N ARG A 52 -12.24 11.63 3.74
CA ARG A 52 -11.57 11.59 5.04
C ARG A 52 -10.14 11.05 4.94
N ASP A 53 -9.92 10.03 4.11
CA ASP A 53 -8.61 9.42 3.92
C ASP A 53 -7.64 10.41 3.25
N MET A 54 -8.15 11.21 2.30
CA MET A 54 -7.40 12.30 1.67
C MET A 54 -6.98 13.37 2.68
N ILE A 55 -7.92 13.82 3.53
CA ILE A 55 -7.64 14.81 4.59
C ILE A 55 -6.61 14.27 5.59
N ASP A 56 -6.67 12.98 5.93
CA ASP A 56 -5.71 12.38 6.84
C ASP A 56 -4.30 12.26 6.22
N ALA A 57 -4.21 12.04 4.91
CA ALA A 57 -2.95 12.08 4.16
C ALA A 57 -2.35 13.50 4.11
N GLU A 58 -3.16 14.54 3.91
CA GLU A 58 -2.70 15.95 4.00
C GLU A 58 -2.17 16.27 5.41
N LYS A 59 -2.93 15.88 6.45
CA LYS A 59 -2.48 16.06 7.85
C LYS A 59 -1.19 15.31 8.13
N TYR A 60 -1.02 14.11 7.58
CA TYR A 60 0.22 13.35 7.70
C TYR A 60 1.39 14.11 7.06
N LEU A 61 1.18 14.67 5.86
CA LEU A 61 2.19 15.47 5.16
C LEU A 61 2.64 16.68 5.98
N PHE A 62 1.68 17.46 6.51
CA PHE A 62 1.97 18.62 7.36
C PHE A 62 2.70 18.24 8.64
N LYS A 63 2.29 17.15 9.31
CA LYS A 63 2.96 16.63 10.50
C LYS A 63 4.39 16.15 10.22
N SER A 64 4.65 15.73 8.98
CA SER A 64 5.99 15.34 8.52
C SER A 64 6.87 16.53 8.15
N GLY A 65 6.37 17.77 8.32
CA GLY A 65 7.10 19.00 8.01
C GLY A 65 7.10 19.37 6.53
N ILE A 66 6.34 18.68 5.70
CA ILE A 66 6.25 18.95 4.27
C ILE A 66 5.08 19.90 4.01
N ILE A 67 5.38 21.03 3.37
CA ILE A 67 4.40 22.01 2.91
C ILE A 67 4.49 22.05 1.39
N SER A 68 3.43 21.62 0.70
CA SER A 68 3.34 21.60 -0.76
C SER A 68 2.07 22.34 -1.20
N PRO A 69 2.12 23.14 -2.28
CA PRO A 69 0.90 23.68 -2.90
C PRO A 69 0.05 22.59 -3.57
N LEU A 70 0.64 21.43 -3.86
CA LEU A 70 -0.01 20.26 -4.45
C LEU A 70 0.28 19.04 -3.54
N PRO A 71 -0.43 18.91 -2.40
CA PRO A 71 -0.15 17.87 -1.41
C PRO A 71 -0.45 16.46 -1.94
N ASP A 72 -1.53 16.32 -2.71
CA ASP A 72 -2.00 15.10 -3.37
C ASP A 72 -1.01 14.52 -4.41
N GLN A 73 -0.11 15.36 -4.94
CA GLN A 73 0.98 14.95 -5.85
C GLN A 73 2.27 14.54 -5.15
N THR A 74 2.38 14.73 -3.83
CA THR A 74 3.62 14.42 -3.12
C THR A 74 3.84 12.92 -2.95
N SER A 75 5.11 12.52 -2.91
CA SER A 75 5.46 11.09 -2.73
C SER A 75 4.97 10.58 -1.37
N GLU A 76 5.08 11.39 -0.33
CA GLU A 76 4.68 11.06 1.03
C GLU A 76 3.17 10.91 1.18
N TYR A 77 2.39 11.78 0.53
CA TYR A 77 0.94 11.62 0.46
C TYR A 77 0.55 10.30 -0.22
N ILE A 78 1.16 10.01 -1.38
CA ILE A 78 0.89 8.77 -2.12
C ILE A 78 1.28 7.54 -1.29
N CYS A 79 2.45 7.55 -0.64
CA CYS A 79 2.87 6.45 0.23
C CYS A 79 1.90 6.25 1.40
N PHE A 80 1.34 7.32 1.96
CA PHE A 80 0.35 7.24 3.03
C PHE A 80 -0.95 6.59 2.53
N ILE A 81 -1.48 7.04 1.39
CA ILE A 81 -2.68 6.46 0.78
C ILE A 81 -2.46 4.98 0.45
N ALA A 82 -1.35 4.65 -0.21
CA ALA A 82 -0.99 3.28 -0.56
C ALA A 82 -0.91 2.38 0.68
N GLY A 83 -0.30 2.86 1.76
CA GLY A 83 -0.25 2.12 3.03
C GLY A 83 -1.61 1.87 3.64
N ARG A 84 -2.50 2.86 3.56
CA ARG A 84 -3.85 2.73 4.08
C ARG A 84 -4.69 1.71 3.32
N VAL A 85 -4.62 1.70 1.99
CA VAL A 85 -5.42 0.78 1.16
C VAL A 85 -4.84 -0.63 1.10
N ALA A 86 -3.52 -0.77 1.19
CA ALA A 86 -2.83 -2.07 1.15
C ALA A 86 -2.64 -2.70 2.53
N GLY A 87 -3.01 -2.00 3.61
CA GLY A 87 -2.81 -2.48 4.98
C GLY A 87 -1.35 -2.60 5.40
N GLN A 88 -0.46 -1.79 4.82
CA GLN A 88 0.98 -1.79 5.07
C GLN A 88 1.43 -0.46 5.67
N PRO A 89 2.46 -0.42 6.54
CA PRO A 89 2.96 0.84 7.08
C PRO A 89 3.55 1.72 5.97
N VAL A 90 3.50 3.05 6.13
CA VAL A 90 4.04 4.00 5.14
C VAL A 90 5.52 3.75 4.82
N GLU A 91 6.28 3.24 5.78
CA GLU A 91 7.70 2.91 5.63
C GLU A 91 7.93 1.73 4.66
N PHE A 92 6.95 0.84 4.48
CA PHE A 92 6.98 -0.19 3.43
C PHE A 92 7.15 0.46 2.06
N PHE A 93 6.35 1.48 1.76
CA PHE A 93 6.37 2.15 0.45
C PHE A 93 7.60 3.05 0.28
N LYS A 94 8.05 3.70 1.35
CA LYS A 94 9.29 4.48 1.32
C LYS A 94 10.53 3.62 1.10
N GLY A 95 10.49 2.35 1.52
CA GLY A 95 11.57 1.40 1.33
C GLY A 95 11.59 0.70 -0.04
N LEU A 96 10.56 0.90 -0.88
CA LEU A 96 10.49 0.26 -2.20
C LEU A 96 11.57 0.79 -3.16
N PRO A 97 12.10 -0.07 -4.06
CA PRO A 97 12.96 0.38 -5.15
C PRO A 97 12.27 1.45 -6.01
N PRO A 98 13.01 2.43 -6.58
CA PRO A 98 12.43 3.51 -7.40
C PRO A 98 11.50 3.03 -8.51
N LYS A 99 11.81 1.89 -9.13
CA LYS A 99 10.99 1.28 -10.18
C LYS A 99 9.62 0.82 -9.68
N ASP A 100 9.58 0.25 -8.47
CA ASP A 100 8.37 -0.33 -7.90
C ASP A 100 7.50 0.74 -7.23
N ILE A 101 8.11 1.70 -6.51
CA ILE A 101 7.36 2.85 -5.98
C ILE A 101 6.78 3.74 -7.08
N THR A 102 7.46 3.86 -8.24
CA THR A 102 6.90 4.59 -9.39
C THR A 102 5.64 3.92 -9.92
N ARG A 103 5.56 2.59 -9.93
CA ARG A 103 4.34 1.86 -10.32
C ARG A 103 3.19 2.14 -9.35
N VAL A 104 3.47 2.10 -8.04
CA VAL A 104 2.50 2.46 -7.00
C VAL A 104 2.02 3.90 -7.20
N LYS A 105 2.93 4.84 -7.40
CA LYS A 105 2.60 6.26 -7.65
C LYS A 105 1.69 6.43 -8.85
N ASN A 106 2.07 5.85 -9.99
CA ASN A 106 1.26 5.93 -11.19
C ASN A 106 -0.13 5.35 -10.96
N LYS A 107 -0.26 4.23 -10.22
CA LYS A 107 -1.57 3.64 -9.94
C LYS A 107 -2.45 4.54 -9.08
N VAL A 108 -1.90 5.10 -7.99
CA VAL A 108 -2.62 6.03 -7.10
C VAL A 108 -2.98 7.32 -7.85
N SER A 109 -2.06 7.90 -8.61
CA SER A 109 -2.32 9.10 -9.40
C SER A 109 -3.35 8.85 -10.51
N SER A 110 -3.26 7.73 -11.22
CA SER A 110 -4.27 7.36 -12.23
C SER A 110 -5.65 7.15 -11.61
N PHE A 111 -5.74 6.69 -10.36
CA PHE A 111 -7.03 6.63 -9.68
C PHE A 111 -7.62 8.02 -9.40
N PHE A 112 -6.79 9.01 -9.06
CA PHE A 112 -7.28 10.38 -8.77
C PHE A 112 -7.56 11.24 -10.00
N TYR A 113 -6.83 11.01 -11.10
CA TYR A 113 -6.89 11.89 -12.29
C TYR A 113 -7.06 11.16 -13.61
N GLY A 114 -7.16 9.82 -13.59
CA GLY A 114 -7.52 9.06 -14.78
C GLY A 114 -8.92 9.49 -15.23
N GLU A 115 -9.07 9.73 -16.53
CA GLU A 115 -10.39 9.78 -17.15
C GLU A 115 -10.98 8.36 -17.11
N ASP A 116 -12.23 8.24 -16.70
CA ASP A 116 -12.99 6.97 -16.78
C ASP A 116 -12.99 6.38 -18.20
#